data_AF-D0NRY7-F1
#
_entry.id   AF-D0NRY7-F1
#
_cell.length_a   1.000
_cell.length_b   1.000
_cell.length_c   1.000
_cell.angle_alpha   90.00
_cell.angle_beta   90.00
_cell.angle_gamma   90.00
#
_symmetry.space_group_name_H-M   'P 1'
#
loop_
_entity.id
_entity.type
_entity.pdbx_description
1 polymer ?
#
loop_
_entity_poly.entity_id
_entity_poly.type
_entity_poly.pdbx_seq_one_letter_code
_entity_poly.pdbx_strand_id
1 'polypeptide(L)'
;MTVQRIQVNPIQAPQESAVDFGAAITNVDLDNLTDKDFAIIRNALYNSHVVVLKNQQGVSSRAQYELTRRFDPDASTYGHGKTLDVKKSVLHSDLKTVPHQPQVQIIGHGHYDEYEGLKNFTLKHPHHKMFHKTAIPEKDDLNFTRFYRWHIDAALYKLNPPKVTSLLAVKVPVGRRQTLRYDDGTGDELGVALGTTAFVSVRSWCKG
;
A
#
# COMPACT_ATOMS: atom_id res chain seq x y z
N MET A 1 -28.86 -19.53 0.49
CA MET A 1 -27.69 -18.85 -0.09
C MET A 1 -26.45 -19.63 0.31
N THR A 2 -25.63 -20.08 -0.64
CA THR A 2 -24.44 -20.88 -0.34
C THR A 2 -23.38 -19.94 0.22
N VAL A 3 -23.02 -20.09 1.50
CA VAL A 3 -21.90 -19.36 2.10
C VAL A 3 -20.62 -19.87 1.43
N GLN A 4 -20.06 -19.08 0.52
CA GLN A 4 -18.77 -19.40 -0.08
C GLN A 4 -17.69 -19.22 0.98
N ARG A 5 -16.86 -20.25 1.18
CA ARG A 5 -15.78 -20.20 2.16
C ARG A 5 -14.66 -19.29 1.65
N ILE A 6 -14.00 -18.60 2.58
CA ILE A 6 -12.76 -17.87 2.32
C ILE A 6 -11.73 -18.83 1.74
N GLN A 7 -11.04 -18.38 0.69
CA GLN A 7 -9.94 -19.13 0.07
C GLN A 7 -8.67 -18.30 0.14
N VAL A 8 -7.56 -18.96 0.48
CA VAL A 8 -6.22 -18.36 0.52
C VAL A 8 -5.37 -19.08 -0.50
N ASN A 9 -4.88 -18.36 -1.50
CA ASN A 9 -4.06 -18.90 -2.58
C ASN A 9 -2.73 -18.15 -2.63
N PRO A 10 -1.56 -18.83 -2.59
CA PRO A 10 -0.27 -18.17 -2.78
C PRO A 10 -0.23 -17.39 -4.10
N ILE A 11 0.44 -16.22 -4.09
CA ILE A 11 0.70 -15.49 -5.33
C ILE A 11 1.80 -16.23 -6.08
N GLN A 12 1.52 -16.61 -7.33
CA GLN A 12 2.50 -17.30 -8.16
C GLN A 12 3.57 -16.31 -8.62
N ALA A 13 4.81 -16.57 -8.22
CA ALA A 13 5.96 -15.81 -8.69
C ALA A 13 6.28 -16.17 -10.16
N PRO A 14 6.88 -15.25 -10.94
CA PRO A 14 7.42 -15.57 -12.25
C PRO A 14 8.43 -16.74 -12.17
N GLN A 15 8.55 -17.49 -13.26
CA GLN A 15 9.56 -18.55 -13.38
C GLN A 15 10.96 -17.96 -13.09
N GLU A 16 11.79 -18.68 -12.33
CA GLU A 16 13.14 -18.26 -11.89
C GLU A 16 13.19 -17.14 -10.83
N SER A 17 12.04 -16.62 -10.38
CA SER A 17 12.00 -15.67 -9.27
C SER A 17 12.22 -16.36 -7.92
N ALA A 18 13.05 -15.77 -7.07
CA ALA A 18 13.25 -16.21 -5.68
C ALA A 18 12.15 -15.73 -4.72
N VAL A 19 11.09 -15.08 -5.22
CA VAL A 19 9.98 -14.59 -4.39
C VAL A 19 9.17 -15.76 -3.83
N ASP A 20 9.10 -15.85 -2.50
CA ASP A 20 8.44 -16.92 -1.75
C ASP A 20 7.32 -16.43 -0.81
N PHE A 21 6.85 -15.20 -1.01
CA PHE A 21 5.86 -14.54 -0.15
C PHE A 21 4.70 -13.98 -0.98
N GLY A 22 3.59 -13.65 -0.30
CA GLY A 22 2.38 -13.14 -0.92
C GLY A 22 1.25 -14.17 -1.04
N ALA A 23 0.03 -13.79 -0.68
CA ALA A 23 -1.17 -14.58 -0.93
C ALA A 23 -2.35 -13.71 -1.37
N ALA A 24 -3.22 -14.26 -2.21
CA ALA A 24 -4.52 -13.68 -2.55
C ALA A 24 -5.60 -14.36 -1.72
N ILE A 25 -6.52 -13.56 -1.16
CA ILE A 25 -7.69 -14.05 -0.45
C ILE A 25 -8.95 -13.61 -1.17
N THR A 26 -9.85 -14.56 -1.43
CA THR A 26 -11.16 -14.34 -2.04
C THR A 26 -12.29 -14.70 -1.08
N ASN A 27 -13.50 -14.24 -1.40
CA ASN A 27 -14.73 -14.51 -0.64
C ASN A 27 -14.71 -13.95 0.79
N VAL A 28 -14.11 -12.76 0.97
CA VAL A 28 -14.11 -12.01 2.23
C VAL A 28 -15.10 -10.85 2.12
N ASP A 29 -15.98 -10.73 3.11
CA ASP A 29 -16.79 -9.55 3.34
C ASP A 29 -16.18 -8.75 4.50
N LEU A 30 -15.58 -7.59 4.18
CA LEU A 30 -14.93 -6.75 5.19
C LEU A 30 -15.92 -5.92 6.01
N ASP A 31 -17.11 -5.61 5.49
CA ASP A 31 -18.13 -4.87 6.24
C ASP A 31 -18.80 -5.76 7.29
N ASN A 32 -18.78 -7.09 7.12
CA ASN A 32 -19.34 -8.09 8.04
C ASN A 32 -18.31 -9.13 8.52
N LEU A 33 -17.08 -8.70 8.79
CA LEU A 33 -15.97 -9.61 9.13
C LEU A 33 -16.17 -10.30 10.49
N THR A 34 -16.28 -11.63 10.49
CA THR A 34 -16.35 -12.43 11.72
C THR A 34 -14.96 -12.66 12.33
N ASP A 35 -14.89 -13.08 13.59
CA ASP A 35 -13.61 -13.42 14.25
C ASP A 35 -12.91 -14.62 13.58
N LYS A 36 -13.69 -15.57 13.05
CA LYS A 36 -13.17 -16.72 12.31
C LYS A 36 -12.52 -16.29 10.99
N ASP A 37 -13.18 -15.39 10.27
CA ASP A 37 -12.67 -14.85 9.01
C ASP A 37 -11.42 -14.00 9.25
N PHE A 38 -11.44 -13.16 10.29
CA PHE A 38 -10.27 -12.40 10.70
C PHE A 38 -9.08 -13.30 11.05
N ALA A 39 -9.30 -14.41 11.76
CA ALA A 39 -8.23 -15.35 12.08
C ALA A 39 -7.56 -15.94 10.82
N ILE A 40 -8.35 -16.22 9.77
CA ILE A 40 -7.83 -16.68 8.47
C ILE A 40 -6.96 -15.60 7.83
N ILE A 41 -7.45 -14.36 7.77
CA ILE A 41 -6.71 -13.22 7.19
C ILE A 41 -5.41 -12.97 7.95
N ARG A 42 -5.47 -12.95 9.29
CA ARG A 42 -4.31 -12.73 10.17
C ARG A 42 -3.25 -13.80 9.96
N ASN A 43 -3.65 -15.07 9.95
CA ASN A 43 -2.72 -16.19 9.76
C ASN A 43 -2.11 -16.15 8.36
N ALA A 44 -2.90 -15.88 7.33
CA ALA A 44 -2.40 -15.73 5.96
C ALA A 44 -1.38 -14.57 5.85
N LEU A 45 -1.66 -13.42 6.48
CA LEU A 45 -0.76 -12.27 6.47
C LEU A 45 0.56 -12.55 7.20
N TYR A 46 0.53 -13.16 8.38
CA TYR A 46 1.76 -13.45 9.12
C TYR A 46 2.62 -14.54 8.47
N ASN A 47 2.01 -15.47 7.74
CA ASN A 47 2.75 -16.51 7.01
C ASN A 47 3.25 -16.04 5.64
N SER A 48 2.52 -15.15 4.96
CA SER A 48 2.79 -14.73 3.58
C SER A 48 3.35 -13.31 3.49
N HIS A 49 3.43 -12.58 4.61
CA HIS A 49 3.84 -11.18 4.79
C HIS A 49 3.01 -10.11 4.06
N VAL A 50 2.50 -10.42 2.87
CA VAL A 50 1.64 -9.56 2.05
C VAL A 50 0.41 -10.38 1.66
N VAL A 51 -0.76 -9.76 1.80
CA VAL A 51 -2.03 -10.37 1.40
C VAL A 51 -2.81 -9.39 0.53
N VAL A 52 -3.35 -9.90 -0.59
CA VAL A 52 -4.27 -9.17 -1.46
C VAL A 52 -5.69 -9.69 -1.25
N LEU A 53 -6.55 -8.89 -0.62
CA LEU A 53 -7.98 -9.17 -0.52
C LEU A 53 -8.64 -8.78 -1.85
N LYS A 54 -9.19 -9.76 -2.57
CA LYS A 54 -9.81 -9.52 -3.89
C LYS A 54 -11.27 -9.08 -3.75
N ASN A 55 -11.75 -8.38 -4.78
CA ASN A 55 -13.15 -7.96 -4.92
C ASN A 55 -13.66 -7.05 -3.78
N GLN A 56 -12.79 -6.17 -3.28
CA GLN A 56 -13.10 -5.23 -2.20
C GLN A 56 -13.50 -3.83 -2.72
N GLN A 57 -14.06 -3.77 -3.93
CA GLN A 57 -14.54 -2.49 -4.49
C GLN A 57 -15.72 -2.00 -3.65
N GLY A 58 -15.67 -0.75 -3.20
CA GLY A 58 -16.74 -0.15 -2.41
C GLY A 58 -16.69 -0.42 -0.91
N VAL A 59 -15.64 -1.10 -0.42
CA VAL A 59 -15.38 -1.21 1.02
C VAL A 59 -15.26 0.19 1.63
N SER A 60 -15.96 0.39 2.75
CA SER A 60 -15.95 1.67 3.45
C SER A 60 -14.61 1.95 4.13
N SER A 61 -14.25 3.23 4.26
CA SER A 61 -13.08 3.65 5.06
C SER A 61 -13.17 3.14 6.51
N ARG A 62 -14.38 3.05 7.07
CA ARG A 62 -14.65 2.42 8.37
C ARG A 62 -14.24 0.95 8.40
N ALA A 63 -14.71 0.13 7.45
CA ALA A 63 -14.39 -1.29 7.41
C ALA A 63 -12.88 -1.55 7.18
N GLN A 64 -12.23 -0.76 6.33
CA GLN A 64 -10.77 -0.80 6.17
C GLN A 64 -10.05 -0.51 7.49
N TYR A 65 -10.47 0.53 8.21
CA TYR A 65 -9.92 0.88 9.52
C TYR A 65 -10.16 -0.23 10.56
N GLU A 66 -11.37 -0.78 10.62
CA GLU A 66 -11.73 -1.84 11.57
C GLU A 66 -10.90 -3.11 11.35
N LEU A 67 -10.69 -3.54 10.11
CA LEU A 67 -9.79 -4.65 9.78
C LEU A 67 -8.39 -4.39 10.34
N THR A 68 -7.81 -3.23 10.05
CA THR A 68 -6.46 -2.85 10.48
C THR A 68 -6.36 -2.80 12.00
N ARG A 69 -7.35 -2.20 12.68
CA ARG A 69 -7.40 -2.11 14.15
C ARG A 69 -7.46 -3.48 14.82
N ARG A 70 -8.05 -4.51 14.20
CA ARG A 70 -8.08 -5.86 14.79
C ARG A 70 -6.68 -6.49 14.94
N PHE A 71 -5.68 -6.06 14.17
CA PHE A 71 -4.29 -6.51 14.36
C PHE A 71 -3.61 -5.84 15.56
N ASP A 72 -4.05 -4.64 15.91
CA ASP A 72 -3.54 -3.88 17.04
C ASP A 72 -4.64 -3.02 17.69
N PRO A 73 -5.45 -3.60 18.60
CA PRO A 73 -6.57 -2.89 19.20
C PRO A 73 -6.18 -1.62 19.97
N ASP A 74 -4.94 -1.58 20.48
CA ASP A 74 -4.39 -0.46 21.23
C ASP A 74 -3.89 0.68 20.33
N ALA A 75 -3.82 0.47 19.01
CA ALA A 75 -3.41 1.48 18.05
C ALA A 75 -4.50 2.55 17.89
N SER A 76 -4.28 3.70 18.54
CA SER A 76 -5.21 4.83 18.56
C SER A 76 -4.83 5.98 17.62
N THR A 77 -3.68 5.90 16.94
CA THR A 77 -3.16 6.98 16.08
C THR A 77 -2.62 6.45 14.75
N TYR A 78 -2.81 7.23 13.68
CA TYR A 78 -2.16 7.01 12.40
C TYR A 78 -0.70 7.52 12.43
N GLY A 79 0.26 6.68 12.03
CA GLY A 79 1.64 7.10 11.74
C GLY A 79 2.44 7.59 12.95
N HIS A 80 3.04 8.77 12.82
CA HIS A 80 4.14 9.28 13.66
C HIS A 80 3.73 9.88 15.02
N GLY A 81 2.53 9.59 15.53
CA GLY A 81 1.99 10.25 16.72
C GLY A 81 1.88 11.77 16.55
N LYS A 82 1.61 12.50 17.66
CA LYS A 82 1.52 13.98 17.67
C LYS A 82 2.88 14.70 17.53
N THR A 83 3.99 13.98 17.40
CA THR A 83 5.34 14.49 17.70
C THR A 83 6.19 14.91 16.51
N LEU A 84 5.65 14.91 15.30
CA LEU A 84 6.27 15.61 14.17
C LEU A 84 5.26 16.62 13.66
N ASP A 85 5.55 17.88 13.98
CA ASP A 85 4.94 19.08 13.41
C ASP A 85 4.41 18.75 12.02
N VAL A 86 3.09 18.61 11.91
CA VAL A 86 2.42 17.98 10.76
C VAL A 86 2.81 18.67 9.44
N LYS A 87 3.23 19.94 9.53
CA LYS A 87 3.79 20.76 8.45
C LYS A 87 5.18 20.36 7.94
N LYS A 88 5.97 19.60 8.71
CA LYS A 88 7.34 19.17 8.38
C LYS A 88 7.43 17.73 7.86
N SER A 89 6.34 16.97 7.90
CA SER A 89 6.32 15.64 7.28
C SER A 89 6.33 15.77 5.77
N VAL A 90 7.28 15.12 5.10
CA VAL A 90 7.37 15.08 3.63
C VAL A 90 6.08 14.52 3.01
N LEU A 91 5.32 13.74 3.77
CA LEU A 91 4.05 13.14 3.33
C LEU A 91 2.85 14.07 3.46
N HIS A 92 2.92 15.17 4.22
CA HIS A 92 1.74 15.97 4.54
C HIS A 92 1.10 16.65 3.31
N SER A 93 1.90 17.00 2.29
CA SER A 93 1.34 17.57 1.05
C SER A 93 0.58 16.53 0.20
N ASP A 94 0.89 15.25 0.40
CA ASP A 94 0.51 14.16 -0.51
C ASP A 94 -0.71 13.36 0.02
N LEU A 95 -1.05 13.56 1.30
CA LEU A 95 -2.15 12.87 1.99
C LEU A 95 -3.35 13.79 2.20
N LYS A 96 -4.56 13.23 2.09
CA LYS A 96 -5.79 13.86 2.55
C LYS A 96 -6.50 12.98 3.57
N THR A 97 -6.80 13.53 4.73
CA THR A 97 -7.52 12.81 5.80
C THR A 97 -9.01 12.70 5.49
N VAL A 98 -9.60 11.52 5.66
CA VAL A 98 -11.06 11.33 5.58
C VAL A 98 -11.73 11.99 6.80
N PRO A 99 -12.60 13.00 6.63
CA PRO A 99 -13.18 13.76 7.74
C PRO A 99 -13.98 12.91 8.74
N HIS A 100 -14.75 11.93 8.26
CA HIS A 100 -15.57 11.06 9.11
C HIS A 100 -14.84 9.79 9.60
N GLN A 101 -13.59 9.56 9.15
CA GLN A 101 -12.74 8.45 9.57
C GLN A 101 -11.25 8.88 9.56
N PRO A 102 -10.80 9.73 10.49
CA PRO A 102 -9.49 10.40 10.41
C PRO A 102 -8.26 9.49 10.43
N GLN A 103 -8.44 8.22 10.82
CA GLN A 103 -7.41 7.17 10.78
C GLN A 103 -7.11 6.71 9.34
N VAL A 104 -7.97 7.05 8.38
CA VAL A 104 -7.81 6.72 6.96
C VAL A 104 -7.31 7.94 6.19
N GLN A 105 -6.28 7.71 5.39
CA GLN A 105 -5.64 8.71 4.54
C GLN A 105 -5.87 8.35 3.07
N ILE A 106 -6.12 9.36 2.26
CA ILE A 106 -6.31 9.25 0.82
C ILE A 106 -5.00 9.63 0.14
N ILE A 107 -4.50 8.72 -0.69
CA ILE A 107 -3.37 8.91 -1.60
C ILE A 107 -3.86 8.82 -3.05
N GLY A 108 -3.23 9.56 -3.94
CA GLY A 108 -3.58 9.49 -5.36
C GLY A 108 -2.90 10.57 -6.19
N HIS A 109 -3.48 10.86 -7.35
CA HIS A 109 -2.98 11.85 -8.28
C HIS A 109 -4.14 12.56 -8.99
N GLY A 110 -4.00 13.86 -9.20
CA GLY A 110 -4.93 14.66 -10.00
C GLY A 110 -6.09 15.23 -9.20
N HIS A 111 -7.03 15.83 -9.93
CA HIS A 111 -8.17 16.55 -9.38
C HIS A 111 -9.36 15.63 -9.08
N TYR A 112 -10.06 15.90 -7.99
CA TYR A 112 -11.26 15.21 -7.53
C TYR A 112 -12.34 16.22 -7.11
N ASP A 113 -13.55 16.04 -7.64
CA ASP A 113 -14.69 16.90 -7.30
C ASP A 113 -15.24 16.58 -5.92
N GLU A 114 -15.42 15.30 -5.59
CA GLU A 114 -15.84 14.84 -4.28
C GLU A 114 -15.40 13.40 -4.02
N TYR A 115 -14.93 13.11 -2.80
CA TYR A 115 -14.67 11.75 -2.32
C TYR A 115 -14.57 11.72 -0.79
N GLU A 116 -15.24 10.77 -0.13
CA GLU A 116 -15.23 10.58 1.35
C GLU A 116 -15.53 11.88 2.13
N GLY A 117 -16.40 12.75 1.59
CA GLY A 117 -16.76 14.04 2.19
C GLY A 117 -15.78 15.19 1.96
N LEU A 118 -14.65 14.96 1.28
CA LEU A 118 -13.79 16.03 0.76
C LEU A 118 -14.34 16.53 -0.57
N LYS A 119 -14.28 17.84 -0.81
CA LYS A 119 -14.75 18.47 -2.04
C LYS A 119 -13.66 19.31 -2.70
N ASN A 120 -13.64 19.32 -4.03
CA ASN A 120 -12.79 20.13 -4.89
C ASN A 120 -11.32 20.13 -4.42
N PHE A 121 -10.69 18.95 -4.43
CA PHE A 121 -9.33 18.77 -3.94
C PHE A 121 -8.44 18.07 -4.97
N THR A 122 -7.14 18.36 -4.91
CA THR A 122 -6.14 17.74 -5.78
C THR A 122 -5.21 16.86 -4.94
N LEU A 123 -4.99 15.64 -5.40
CA LEU A 123 -4.00 14.72 -4.86
C LEU A 123 -2.70 14.84 -5.65
N LYS A 124 -1.58 14.77 -4.94
CA LYS A 124 -0.26 14.77 -5.52
C LYS A 124 0.38 13.40 -5.28
N HIS A 125 0.88 12.80 -6.36
CA HIS A 125 1.63 11.56 -6.26
C HIS A 125 3.12 11.87 -6.18
N PRO A 126 3.86 11.22 -5.29
CA PRO A 126 5.31 11.34 -5.23
C PRO A 126 5.99 10.98 -6.56
N HIS A 127 7.10 11.64 -6.84
CA HIS A 127 7.86 11.46 -8.07
C HIS A 127 9.31 11.04 -7.78
N HIS A 128 9.84 10.08 -8.55
CA HIS A 128 11.20 9.51 -8.32
C HIS A 128 12.30 10.57 -8.27
N LYS A 129 12.18 11.63 -9.09
CA LYS A 129 13.09 12.80 -9.12
C LYS A 129 13.39 13.46 -7.76
N MET A 130 12.53 13.26 -6.75
CA MET A 130 12.67 13.94 -5.45
C MET A 130 13.73 13.32 -4.52
N PHE A 131 14.04 12.02 -4.66
CA PHE A 131 14.91 11.29 -3.71
C PHE A 131 16.17 10.71 -4.32
N HIS A 132 16.23 10.63 -5.65
CA HIS A 132 17.38 10.07 -6.34
C HIS A 132 18.46 11.12 -6.56
N LYS A 133 19.73 10.71 -6.44
CA LYS A 133 20.89 11.55 -6.75
C LYS A 133 20.88 12.04 -8.20
N THR A 134 20.39 11.21 -9.12
CA THR A 134 20.22 11.52 -10.53
C THR A 134 18.75 11.40 -10.91
N ALA A 135 18.31 12.17 -11.90
CA ALA A 135 16.98 12.09 -12.45
C ALA A 135 17.00 11.41 -13.82
N ILE A 136 15.90 10.74 -14.17
CA ILE A 136 15.64 10.35 -15.56
C ILE A 136 15.55 11.64 -16.41
N PRO A 137 16.22 11.69 -17.57
CA PRO A 137 16.14 12.83 -18.47
C PRO A 137 14.69 13.15 -18.86
N GLU A 138 14.37 14.43 -19.05
CA GLU A 138 13.00 14.88 -19.33
C GLU A 138 12.37 14.20 -20.56
N LYS A 139 13.15 14.00 -21.62
CA LYS A 139 12.72 13.28 -22.83
C LYS A 139 12.26 11.84 -22.59
N ASP A 140 12.73 11.22 -21.51
CA ASP A 140 12.50 9.81 -21.18
C ASP A 140 11.47 9.65 -20.04
N ASP A 141 11.25 10.68 -19.22
CA ASP A 141 10.46 10.65 -17.99
C ASP A 141 8.99 10.24 -18.18
N LEU A 142 8.45 10.47 -19.39
CA LEU A 142 7.11 9.99 -19.72
C LEU A 142 7.07 8.45 -19.69
N ASN A 143 8.05 7.78 -20.27
CA ASN A 143 8.04 6.33 -20.51
C ASN A 143 8.76 5.54 -19.40
N PHE A 144 9.71 6.17 -18.72
CA PHE A 144 10.56 5.51 -17.74
C PHE A 144 10.33 6.05 -16.32
N THR A 145 10.54 5.18 -15.33
CA THR A 145 10.45 5.53 -13.91
C THR A 145 11.52 4.79 -13.10
N ARG A 146 11.64 5.13 -11.81
CA ARG A 146 12.45 4.41 -10.81
C ARG A 146 11.59 4.16 -9.57
N PHE A 147 11.99 3.23 -8.71
CA PHE A 147 11.40 3.11 -7.39
C PHE A 147 11.51 4.44 -6.65
N TYR A 148 10.40 5.00 -6.18
CA TYR A 148 10.41 6.28 -5.48
C TYR A 148 11.27 6.23 -4.21
N ARG A 149 10.96 5.31 -3.29
CA ARG A 149 11.73 5.05 -2.06
C ARG A 149 11.33 3.72 -1.43
N TRP A 150 12.31 2.94 -0.98
CA TRP A 150 12.10 1.79 -0.10
C TRP A 150 12.05 2.23 1.36
N HIS A 151 11.06 1.78 2.11
CA HIS A 151 10.93 2.09 3.54
C HIS A 151 10.05 1.07 4.26
N ILE A 152 10.15 1.06 5.59
CA ILE A 152 9.16 0.46 6.50
C ILE A 152 8.38 1.63 7.10
N ASP A 153 7.05 1.50 7.12
CA ASP A 153 6.18 2.55 7.65
C ASP A 153 6.55 2.91 9.08
N ALA A 154 6.61 4.22 9.35
CA ALA A 154 6.87 4.80 10.66
C ALA A 154 8.02 4.16 11.47
N ALA A 155 9.07 3.65 10.81
CA ALA A 155 10.30 3.19 11.43
C ALA A 155 11.17 4.36 11.95
N LEU A 156 10.59 5.18 12.85
CA LEU A 156 11.24 6.33 13.46
C LEU A 156 11.54 6.07 14.94
N TYR A 157 12.52 6.80 15.46
CA TYR A 157 12.90 6.75 16.86
C TYR A 157 11.73 7.19 17.78
N LYS A 158 11.51 6.45 18.87
CA LYS A 158 10.54 6.65 19.97
C LYS A 158 9.13 6.04 19.83
N LEU A 159 8.75 5.51 18.68
CA LEU A 159 7.50 4.76 18.52
C LEU A 159 7.79 3.37 17.96
N ASN A 160 7.00 2.39 18.37
CA ASN A 160 7.03 1.09 17.73
C ASN A 160 6.46 1.24 16.31
N PRO A 161 7.07 0.59 15.29
CA PRO A 161 6.49 0.57 13.96
C PRO A 161 5.10 -0.10 13.99
N PRO A 162 4.19 0.28 13.08
CA PRO A 162 2.88 -0.35 12.97
C PRO A 162 3.05 -1.85 12.69
N LYS A 163 2.19 -2.68 13.30
CA LYS A 163 2.18 -4.13 13.05
C LYS A 163 1.79 -4.46 11.61
N VAL A 164 0.86 -3.68 11.04
CA VAL A 164 0.33 -3.87 9.68
C VAL A 164 -0.06 -2.52 9.07
N THR A 165 -0.03 -2.46 7.74
CA THR A 165 -0.60 -1.36 6.93
C THR A 165 -1.60 -1.94 5.94
N SER A 166 -2.77 -1.31 5.81
CA SER A 166 -3.76 -1.65 4.77
C SER A 166 -3.80 -0.58 3.69
N LEU A 167 -3.78 -0.99 2.42
CA LEU A 167 -4.00 -0.10 1.26
C LEU A 167 -5.23 -0.57 0.49
N LEU A 168 -6.19 0.35 0.25
CA LEU A 168 -7.38 0.09 -0.54
C LEU A 168 -7.24 0.73 -1.92
N ALA A 169 -7.39 -0.08 -2.96
CA ALA A 169 -7.42 0.41 -4.34
C ALA A 169 -8.83 0.90 -4.70
N VAL A 170 -9.02 2.22 -4.76
CA VAL A 170 -10.32 2.84 -5.08
C VAL A 170 -10.47 3.07 -6.59
N LYS A 171 -9.45 3.69 -7.19
CA LYS A 171 -9.36 3.96 -8.63
C LYS A 171 -7.95 3.66 -9.11
N VAL A 172 -7.81 2.58 -9.87
CA VAL A 172 -6.52 2.18 -10.46
C VAL A 172 -6.39 2.84 -11.84
N PRO A 173 -5.25 3.48 -12.16
CA PRO A 173 -5.04 4.02 -13.49
C PRO A 173 -5.13 2.94 -14.57
N VAL A 174 -5.79 3.25 -15.67
CA VAL A 174 -5.93 2.37 -16.84
C VAL A 174 -5.17 2.99 -18.01
N GLY A 175 -4.56 2.16 -18.86
CA GLY A 175 -3.93 2.59 -20.11
C GLY A 175 -2.43 2.34 -20.13
N ARG A 176 -1.65 3.39 -20.36
CA ARG A 176 -0.21 3.27 -20.61
C ARG A 176 0.54 2.63 -19.44
N ARG A 177 1.59 1.89 -19.76
CA ARG A 177 2.57 1.38 -18.80
C ARG A 177 3.81 2.26 -18.78
N GLN A 178 4.67 2.04 -17.80
CA GLN A 178 6.02 2.60 -17.75
C GLN A 178 7.04 1.46 -17.61
N THR A 179 8.27 1.74 -18.00
CA THR A 179 9.41 0.86 -17.74
C THR A 179 10.17 1.39 -16.52
N LEU A 180 10.21 0.61 -15.46
CA LEU A 180 11.04 0.89 -14.30
C LEU A 180 12.48 0.48 -14.64
N ARG A 181 13.43 1.40 -14.44
CA ARG A 181 14.87 1.13 -14.57
C ARG A 181 15.52 1.08 -13.20
N TYR A 182 16.47 0.16 -13.02
CA TYR A 182 17.28 0.12 -11.80
C TYR A 182 18.42 1.15 -11.85
N ASP A 183 18.98 1.40 -13.04
CA ASP A 183 20.04 2.38 -13.31
C ASP A 183 21.27 2.25 -12.38
N ASP A 184 21.57 1.02 -11.95
CA ASP A 184 22.68 0.64 -11.08
C ASP A 184 23.85 -0.01 -11.85
N GLY A 185 23.77 -0.03 -13.19
CA GLY A 185 24.77 -0.61 -14.09
C GLY A 185 24.45 -2.03 -14.56
N THR A 186 23.43 -2.68 -13.99
CA THR A 186 22.98 -4.02 -14.42
C THR A 186 22.30 -4.01 -15.79
N GLY A 187 21.60 -2.90 -16.10
CA GLY A 187 20.72 -2.81 -17.26
C GLY A 187 19.33 -3.38 -17.02
N ASP A 188 18.99 -3.73 -15.77
CA ASP A 188 17.70 -4.33 -15.43
C ASP A 188 16.54 -3.34 -15.65
N GLU A 189 15.44 -3.88 -16.19
CA GLU A 189 14.20 -3.15 -16.45
C GLU A 189 12.97 -3.98 -16.05
N LEU A 190 11.90 -3.31 -15.62
CA LEU A 190 10.63 -3.95 -15.26
C LEU A 190 9.44 -3.16 -15.79
N GLY A 191 8.58 -3.79 -16.58
CA GLY A 191 7.34 -3.18 -17.06
C GLY A 191 6.29 -3.05 -15.95
N VAL A 192 5.89 -1.84 -15.59
CA VAL A 192 4.95 -1.56 -14.48
C VAL A 192 3.70 -0.80 -14.94
N ALA A 193 2.59 -1.02 -14.25
CA ALA A 193 1.41 -0.16 -14.38
C ALA A 193 1.65 1.16 -13.62
N LEU A 194 0.92 2.21 -13.99
CA LEU A 194 0.98 3.48 -13.25
C LEU A 194 0.43 3.30 -11.82
N GLY A 195 1.08 3.94 -10.84
CA GLY A 195 0.69 3.87 -9.43
C GLY A 195 0.95 2.52 -8.76
N THR A 196 1.78 1.65 -9.36
CA THR A 196 2.13 0.35 -8.77
C THR A 196 2.91 0.54 -7.47
N THR A 197 2.54 -0.22 -6.44
CA THR A 197 3.33 -0.36 -5.21
C THR A 197 4.08 -1.70 -5.24
N ALA A 198 5.37 -1.67 -4.99
CA ALA A 198 6.20 -2.87 -4.86
C ALA A 198 6.45 -3.19 -3.39
N PHE A 199 6.54 -4.48 -3.07
CA PHE A 199 6.84 -4.98 -1.74
C PHE A 199 8.10 -5.84 -1.77
N VAL A 200 8.87 -5.80 -0.70
CA VAL A 200 10.05 -6.64 -0.49
C VAL A 200 9.93 -7.31 0.87
N SER A 201 10.35 -8.57 0.97
CA SER A 201 10.45 -9.29 2.24
C SER A 201 11.92 -9.50 2.60
N VAL A 202 12.29 -9.17 3.83
CA VAL A 202 13.64 -9.37 4.37
C VAL A 202 13.78 -10.70 5.13
N ARG A 203 12.76 -11.57 5.13
CA ARG A 203 12.78 -12.84 5.89
C ARG A 203 13.97 -13.72 5.52
N SER A 204 14.31 -13.79 4.23
CA SER A 204 15.43 -14.60 3.74
C SER A 204 16.79 -14.05 4.16
N TRP A 205 16.89 -12.76 4.49
CA TRP A 205 18.14 -12.11 4.91
C TRP A 205 18.46 -12.33 6.40
N CYS A 206 17.43 -12.64 7.21
CA CYS A 206 17.59 -12.93 8.63
C CYS A 206 17.83 -14.41 8.96
N LYS A 207 17.89 -15.29 7.95
CA LYS A 207 18.29 -16.69 8.13
C LYS A 207 19.82 -16.76 8.13
N GLY A 208 20.42 -16.36 9.25
CA GLY A 208 21.80 -16.70 9.61
C GLY A 208 21.87 -18.12 10.15
#